data_AF-A0A8T2BDE4-F1
#
_entry.id   AF-A0A8T2BDE4-F1
#
_cell.length_a   1.000
_cell.length_b   1.000
_cell.length_c   1.000
_cell.angle_alpha   90.00
_cell.angle_beta   90.00
_cell.angle_gamma   90.00
#
_symmetry.space_group_name_H-M   'P 1'
#
loop_
_entity.id
_entity.type
_entity.pdbx_description
1 polymer ?
#
loop_
_entity_poly.entity_id
_entity_poly.type
_entity_poly.pdbx_seq_one_letter_code
_entity_poly.pdbx_strand_id
1 'polypeptide(L)'
;MKEGLMEIQSIVRRKREDLSEEVKKYLTSRRSIKKSFQKVLKSLMVKQDQECNDESLAVFGEAEAITMSLFDYVFSLMSGSKTCGKWSLVSKLKKQNKVSFKAEENEFTRLDSEFQSEKTLKMEDVQILESCIQDLEDGLESLSKSLIKYRVSILNILGN
;
A
#
# COMPACT_ATOMS: atom_id res chain seq x y z
N MET A 1 2.00 10.24 6.78
CA MET A 1 3.14 9.31 6.85
C MET A 1 4.40 9.94 6.29
N LYS A 2 4.35 10.47 5.06
CA LYS A 2 5.45 11.21 4.44
C LYS A 2 5.99 12.36 5.29
N GLU A 3 5.11 13.19 5.87
CA GLU A 3 5.51 14.28 6.78
C GLU A 3 6.37 13.81 7.95
N GLY A 4 6.00 12.71 8.61
CA GLY A 4 6.81 12.15 9.70
C GLY A 4 8.18 11.65 9.24
N LEU A 5 8.30 11.16 7.99
CA LEU A 5 9.62 10.82 7.42
C LEU A 5 10.45 12.06 7.10
N MET A 6 9.84 13.13 6.60
CA MET A 6 10.54 14.39 6.34
C MET A 6 11.11 15.00 7.64
N GLU A 7 10.36 14.90 8.75
CA GLU A 7 10.85 15.34 10.06
C GLU A 7 11.99 14.45 10.59
N ILE A 8 11.87 13.11 10.46
CA ILE A 8 12.97 12.18 10.77
C ILE A 8 14.22 12.55 9.95
N GLN A 9 14.07 12.77 8.65
CA GLN A 9 15.13 13.15 7.73
C GLN A 9 15.80 14.48 8.13
N SER A 10 14.99 15.47 8.54
CA SER A 10 15.46 16.76 9.05
C SER A 10 16.32 16.62 10.32
N ILE A 11 15.91 15.76 11.26
CA ILE A 11 16.65 15.50 12.50
C ILE A 11 17.98 14.76 12.21
N VAL A 12 17.95 13.73 11.35
CA VAL A 12 19.14 13.00 10.90
C VAL A 12 20.15 13.96 10.24
N ARG A 13 19.69 14.83 9.33
CA ARG A 13 20.55 15.82 8.66
C ARG A 13 21.19 16.81 9.63
N ARG A 14 20.49 17.14 10.72
CA ARG A 14 21.00 18.05 11.78
C ARG A 14 21.88 17.34 12.80
N LYS A 15 22.11 16.03 12.69
CA LYS A 15 22.86 15.20 13.65
C LYS A 15 22.36 15.34 15.09
N ARG A 16 21.03 15.49 15.26
CA ARG A 16 20.40 15.46 16.59
C ARG A 16 20.15 14.02 16.99
N GLU A 17 20.34 13.74 18.28
CA GLU A 17 20.35 12.37 18.81
C GLU A 17 18.94 11.86 19.14
N ASP A 18 17.99 12.76 19.44
CA ASP A 18 16.62 12.37 19.78
C ASP A 18 15.71 12.29 18.54
N LEU A 19 15.57 11.06 18.02
CA LEU A 19 14.60 10.68 16.98
C LEU A 19 13.35 10.01 17.58
N SER A 20 13.32 9.74 18.89
CA SER A 20 12.34 8.84 19.51
C SER A 20 10.91 9.33 19.32
N GLU A 21 10.67 10.62 19.53
CA GLU A 21 9.35 11.21 19.41
C GLU A 21 8.82 11.16 17.98
N GLU A 22 9.67 11.50 17.00
CA GLU A 22 9.26 11.56 15.60
C GLU A 22 9.05 10.17 14.99
N VAL A 23 9.90 9.20 15.36
CA VAL A 23 9.70 7.79 15.01
C VAL A 23 8.38 7.27 15.59
N LYS A 24 8.04 7.61 16.84
CA LYS A 24 6.74 7.25 17.45
C LYS A 24 5.56 7.87 16.70
N LYS A 25 5.66 9.14 16.28
CA LYS A 25 4.63 9.81 15.47
C LYS A 25 4.45 9.12 14.11
N TYR A 26 5.54 8.83 13.41
CA TYR A 26 5.53 8.09 12.15
C TYR A 26 4.84 6.72 12.29
N LEU A 27 5.26 5.91 13.28
CA LEU A 27 4.70 4.57 13.51
C LEU A 27 3.21 4.64 13.89
N THR A 28 2.80 5.66 14.65
CA THR A 28 1.41 5.89 15.02
C THR A 28 0.57 6.27 13.80
N SER A 29 1.05 7.18 12.96
CA SER A 29 0.42 7.56 11.69
C SER A 29 0.20 6.34 10.80
N ARG A 30 1.25 5.52 10.62
CA ARG A 30 1.17 4.29 9.82
C ARG A 30 0.17 3.28 10.38
N ARG A 31 0.15 3.10 11.71
CA ARG A 31 -0.82 2.22 12.39
C ARG A 31 -2.26 2.72 12.26
N SER A 32 -2.46 4.04 12.25
CA SER A 32 -3.78 4.65 12.03
C SER A 32 -4.30 4.37 10.63
N ILE A 33 -3.47 4.60 9.60
CA ILE A 33 -3.78 4.28 8.20
C ILE A 33 -4.18 2.82 8.06
N LYS A 34 -3.43 1.91 8.70
CA LYS A 34 -3.75 0.49 8.78
C LYS A 34 -5.13 0.19 9.30
N LYS A 35 -5.49 0.77 10.44
CA LYS A 35 -6.81 0.54 11.06
C LYS A 35 -7.94 1.07 10.18
N SER A 36 -7.78 2.27 9.64
CA SER A 36 -8.77 2.89 8.77
C SER A 36 -8.99 2.05 7.51
N PHE A 37 -7.92 1.56 6.90
CA PHE A 37 -8.00 0.74 5.71
C PHE A 37 -8.66 -0.62 5.96
N GLN A 38 -8.26 -1.32 7.02
CA GLN A 38 -8.91 -2.58 7.41
C GLN A 38 -10.41 -2.41 7.67
N LYS A 39 -10.82 -1.26 8.19
CA LYS A 39 -12.24 -0.93 8.38
C LYS A 39 -12.96 -0.76 7.03
N VAL A 40 -12.34 -0.07 6.07
CA VAL A 40 -12.88 0.09 4.72
C VAL A 40 -12.97 -1.26 4.00
N LEU A 41 -11.89 -2.05 4.01
CA LEU A 41 -11.85 -3.36 3.35
C LEU A 41 -12.96 -4.29 3.89
N LYS A 42 -13.13 -4.37 5.22
CA LYS A 42 -14.23 -5.13 5.84
C LYS A 42 -15.60 -4.64 5.40
N SER A 43 -15.80 -3.32 5.29
CA SER A 43 -17.09 -2.76 4.85
C SER A 43 -17.40 -3.02 3.38
N LEU A 44 -16.38 -3.24 2.55
CA LEU A 44 -16.53 -3.62 1.14
C LEU A 44 -16.87 -5.10 1.01
N MET A 45 -16.17 -5.98 1.75
CA MET A 45 -16.45 -7.43 1.72
C MET A 45 -17.89 -7.77 2.12
N VAL A 46 -18.46 -7.07 3.11
CA VAL A 46 -19.86 -7.28 3.55
C VAL A 46 -20.88 -6.93 2.47
N LYS A 47 -20.55 -6.04 1.52
CA LYS A 47 -21.45 -5.65 0.44
C LYS A 47 -21.45 -6.65 -0.73
N GLN A 48 -20.40 -7.47 -0.83
CA GLN A 48 -20.22 -8.41 -1.93
C GLN A 48 -21.15 -9.64 -1.83
N ASP A 49 -21.66 -9.94 -0.62
CA ASP A 49 -22.62 -11.03 -0.37
C ASP A 49 -24.03 -10.75 -0.93
N GLN A 50 -24.27 -9.56 -1.49
CA GLN A 50 -25.55 -9.19 -2.09
C GLN A 50 -25.46 -9.35 -3.62
N GLU A 51 -25.65 -10.60 -4.09
CA GLU A 51 -25.58 -10.95 -5.51
C GLU A 51 -26.55 -10.12 -6.37
N CYS A 52 -25.99 -9.41 -7.34
CA CYS A 52 -26.74 -8.86 -8.45
C CYS A 52 -26.63 -9.84 -9.62
N ASN A 53 -27.74 -10.50 -9.98
CA ASN A 53 -27.83 -11.53 -11.03
C ASN A 53 -27.70 -11.00 -12.47
N ASP A 54 -27.22 -9.76 -12.65
CA ASP A 54 -27.10 -9.13 -13.96
C ASP A 54 -25.73 -9.48 -14.56
N GLU A 55 -25.73 -10.28 -15.63
CA GLU A 55 -24.54 -10.74 -16.35
C GLU A 55 -23.70 -9.55 -16.87
N SER A 56 -24.34 -8.41 -17.15
CA SER A 56 -23.68 -7.16 -17.54
C SER A 56 -22.87 -6.53 -16.41
N LEU A 57 -23.20 -6.84 -15.15
CA LEU A 57 -22.51 -6.33 -13.96
C LEU A 57 -21.40 -7.25 -13.45
N ALA A 58 -21.30 -8.49 -13.96
CA ALA A 58 -20.29 -9.46 -13.56
C ALA A 58 -18.85 -8.94 -13.78
N VAL A 59 -18.62 -8.17 -14.86
CA VAL A 59 -17.33 -7.52 -15.14
C VAL A 59 -16.94 -6.51 -14.05
N PHE A 60 -17.92 -5.84 -13.41
CA PHE A 60 -17.64 -4.94 -12.28
C PHE A 60 -17.22 -5.71 -11.03
N GLY A 61 -17.79 -6.88 -10.80
CA GLY A 61 -17.39 -7.77 -9.71
C GLY A 61 -15.93 -8.21 -9.85
N GLU A 62 -15.48 -8.57 -11.05
CA GLU A 62 -14.08 -8.92 -11.30
C GLU A 62 -13.14 -7.71 -11.12
N ALA A 63 -13.49 -6.55 -11.70
CA ALA A 63 -12.71 -5.33 -11.55
C ALA A 63 -12.60 -4.87 -10.08
N GLU A 64 -13.68 -4.98 -9.31
CA GLU A 64 -13.71 -4.74 -7.88
C GLU A 64 -12.78 -5.71 -7.14
N ALA A 65 -12.89 -7.02 -7.38
CA ALA A 65 -12.06 -8.04 -6.73
C ALA A 65 -10.56 -7.83 -7.00
N ILE A 66 -10.19 -7.50 -8.25
CA ILE A 66 -8.80 -7.16 -8.63
C ILE A 66 -8.34 -5.92 -7.86
N THR A 67 -9.18 -4.88 -7.83
CA THR A 67 -8.86 -3.61 -7.15
C THR A 67 -8.69 -3.82 -5.64
N MET A 68 -9.58 -4.57 -4.99
CA MET A 68 -9.48 -4.94 -3.58
C MET A 68 -8.22 -5.74 -3.27
N SER A 69 -7.86 -6.67 -4.15
CA SER A 69 -6.65 -7.49 -3.99
C SER A 69 -5.37 -6.65 -4.09
N LEU A 70 -5.30 -5.72 -5.05
CA LEU A 70 -4.19 -4.77 -5.17
C LEU A 70 -4.05 -3.92 -3.89
N PHE A 71 -5.18 -3.46 -3.38
CA PHE A 71 -5.29 -2.70 -2.16
C PHE A 71 -4.79 -3.48 -0.93
N ASP A 72 -5.19 -4.75 -0.77
CA ASP A 72 -4.69 -5.62 0.31
C ASP A 72 -3.17 -5.88 0.19
N TYR A 73 -2.65 -5.99 -1.04
CA TYR A 73 -1.22 -6.17 -1.29
C TYR A 73 -0.40 -4.94 -0.88
N VAL A 74 -0.74 -3.75 -1.39
CA VAL A 74 -0.07 -2.48 -1.03
C VAL A 74 -0.12 -2.28 0.48
N PHE A 75 -1.26 -2.60 1.09
CA PHE A 75 -1.44 -2.47 2.51
C PHE A 75 -0.60 -3.45 3.34
N SER A 76 -0.48 -4.70 2.86
CA SER A 76 0.40 -5.71 3.46
C SER A 76 1.86 -5.27 3.43
N LEU A 77 2.30 -4.62 2.34
CA LEU A 77 3.63 -4.04 2.20
C LEU A 77 3.88 -2.97 3.29
N MET A 78 2.99 -1.98 3.38
CA MET A 78 3.10 -0.88 4.35
C MET A 78 3.02 -1.34 5.81
N SER A 79 2.34 -2.45 6.09
CA SER A 79 2.20 -2.98 7.45
C SER A 79 3.47 -3.62 8.00
N GLY A 80 4.40 -4.01 7.13
CA GLY A 80 5.52 -4.87 7.48
C GLY A 80 5.14 -6.23 8.08
N SER A 81 3.86 -6.60 8.03
CA SER A 81 3.33 -7.83 8.66
C SER A 81 3.54 -9.09 7.82
N LYS A 82 4.16 -8.95 6.64
CA LYS A 82 4.55 -10.07 5.79
C LYS A 82 5.89 -9.68 5.16
N THR A 83 6.89 -10.58 5.24
CA THR A 83 7.89 -10.68 4.17
C THR A 83 7.12 -10.54 2.87
N CYS A 84 7.49 -9.59 2.00
CA CYS A 84 6.81 -9.33 0.74
C CYS A 84 6.47 -10.68 0.10
N GLY A 85 5.20 -11.07 0.20
CA GLY A 85 4.71 -12.34 -0.26
C GLY A 85 4.56 -12.24 -1.77
N LYS A 86 5.72 -12.24 -2.45
CA LYS A 86 5.95 -12.56 -3.85
C LYS A 86 4.70 -12.44 -4.71
N TRP A 87 4.52 -11.34 -5.44
CA TRP A 87 3.91 -11.36 -6.79
C TRP A 87 2.61 -12.21 -6.95
N SER A 88 1.82 -12.41 -5.90
CA SER A 88 0.85 -13.53 -5.86
C SER A 88 -0.45 -13.22 -6.59
N LEU A 89 -0.63 -11.97 -7.03
CA LEU A 89 -1.76 -11.54 -7.84
C LEU A 89 -1.44 -11.57 -9.33
N VAL A 90 -0.22 -11.19 -9.75
CA VAL A 90 0.18 -11.25 -11.17
C VAL A 90 0.55 -12.68 -11.60
N SER A 91 1.07 -13.51 -10.68
CA SER A 91 1.46 -14.90 -10.98
C SER A 91 0.28 -15.88 -11.13
N LYS A 92 -0.94 -15.50 -10.75
CA LYS A 92 -2.16 -16.27 -11.09
C LYS A 92 -2.59 -16.07 -12.55
N LEU A 93 -2.09 -15.04 -13.23
CA LEU A 93 -2.42 -14.75 -14.62
C LEU A 93 -1.43 -15.39 -15.62
N LYS A 94 -0.22 -15.74 -15.20
CA LYS A 94 0.77 -16.40 -16.07
C LYS A 94 1.42 -17.59 -15.39
N LYS A 95 0.98 -18.78 -15.80
CA LYS A 95 1.67 -20.06 -15.60
C LYS A 95 3.17 -19.92 -15.91
N GLN A 96 3.98 -20.52 -15.03
CA GLN A 96 5.39 -20.88 -15.17
C GLN A 96 6.43 -19.74 -15.15
N ASN A 97 7.10 -19.59 -14.00
CA ASN A 97 8.56 -19.78 -13.88
C ASN A 97 8.97 -19.64 -12.40
N LYS A 98 9.41 -20.76 -11.82
CA LYS A 98 9.79 -20.87 -10.41
C LYS A 98 11.25 -20.46 -10.26
N VAL A 99 11.50 -19.17 -10.02
CA VAL A 99 12.80 -18.70 -9.54
C VAL A 99 12.69 -18.51 -8.03
N SER A 100 13.54 -19.22 -7.28
CA SER A 100 13.69 -19.07 -5.83
C SER A 100 14.31 -17.70 -5.52
N PHE A 101 13.48 -16.67 -5.46
CA PHE A 101 13.92 -15.36 -4.96
C PHE A 101 13.88 -15.36 -3.43
N LYS A 102 15.04 -15.07 -2.81
CA LYS A 102 15.19 -14.82 -1.38
C LYS A 102 14.17 -13.74 -0.99
N ALA A 103 13.47 -13.91 0.13
CA ALA A 103 12.50 -12.92 0.58
C ALA A 103 13.26 -11.65 0.96
N GLU A 104 13.35 -10.70 0.02
CA GLU A 104 13.90 -9.38 0.26
C GLU A 104 12.93 -8.64 1.20
N GLU A 105 13.48 -8.09 2.27
CA GLU A 105 12.76 -7.27 3.24
C GLU A 105 12.29 -6.00 2.52
N ASN A 106 11.01 -5.65 2.65
CA ASN A 106 10.52 -4.41 2.03
C ASN A 106 11.03 -3.19 2.78
N GLU A 107 10.97 -2.02 2.14
CA GLU A 107 11.50 -0.75 2.64
C GLU A 107 10.90 -0.37 4.00
N PHE A 108 9.62 -0.66 4.24
CA PHE A 108 8.96 -0.40 5.52
C PHE A 108 9.53 -1.30 6.63
N THR A 109 9.66 -2.60 6.36
CA THR A 109 10.21 -3.56 7.33
C THR A 109 11.67 -3.28 7.64
N ARG A 110 12.46 -2.91 6.62
CA ARG A 110 13.87 -2.58 6.80
C ARG A 110 14.04 -1.37 7.71
N LEU A 111 13.26 -0.30 7.47
CA LEU A 111 13.33 0.90 8.29
C LEU A 111 12.81 0.67 9.72
N ASP A 112 11.78 -0.17 9.89
CA ASP A 112 11.30 -0.56 11.22
C ASP A 112 12.38 -1.29 12.03
N SER A 113 13.09 -2.22 11.40
CA SER A 113 14.20 -2.95 12.02
C SER A 113 15.31 -1.99 12.45
N GLU A 114 15.60 -0.96 11.65
CA GLU A 114 16.57 0.07 12.00
C GLU A 114 16.10 0.92 13.19
N PHE A 115 14.82 1.31 13.22
CA PHE A 115 14.23 2.03 14.36
C PHE A 115 14.26 1.24 15.67
N GLN A 116 14.14 -0.09 15.63
CA GLN A 116 14.16 -0.95 16.82
C GLN A 116 15.57 -1.28 17.29
N SER A 117 16.56 -1.28 16.40
CA SER A 117 17.92 -1.75 16.71
C SER A 117 18.83 -0.69 17.34
N GLU A 118 18.33 0.52 17.60
CA GLU A 118 19.09 1.69 18.09
C GLU A 118 20.36 1.99 17.28
N LYS A 119 20.46 1.42 16.07
CA LYS A 119 21.54 1.70 15.14
C LYS A 119 21.38 3.11 14.58
N THR A 120 22.50 3.66 14.12
CA THR A 120 22.51 4.97 13.48
C THR A 120 21.67 4.91 12.20
N LEU A 121 20.46 5.47 12.27
CA LEU A 121 19.54 5.59 11.14
C LEU A 121 20.25 6.27 9.97
N LYS A 122 20.38 5.55 8.84
CA LYS A 122 21.01 6.12 7.65
C LYS A 122 20.02 6.99 6.90
N MET A 123 20.51 8.14 6.44
CA MET A 123 19.74 9.09 5.64
C MET A 123 19.17 8.41 4.38
N GLU A 124 19.95 7.52 3.78
CA GLU A 124 19.61 6.78 2.57
C GLU A 124 18.40 5.87 2.78
N ASP A 125 18.27 5.25 3.96
CA ASP A 125 17.14 4.36 4.28
C ASP A 125 15.83 5.15 4.39
N VAL A 126 15.89 6.34 4.99
CA VAL A 126 14.73 7.25 5.10
C VAL A 126 14.31 7.75 3.73
N GLN A 127 15.28 8.12 2.87
CA GLN A 127 15.02 8.59 1.50
C GLN A 127 14.40 7.51 0.62
N ILE A 128 14.91 6.28 0.70
CA ILE A 128 14.35 5.14 -0.06
C ILE A 128 12.89 4.92 0.32
N LEU A 129 12.55 4.95 1.60
CA LEU A 129 11.16 4.78 2.03
C LEU A 129 10.28 5.97 1.63
N GLU A 130 10.80 7.20 1.69
CA GLU A 130 10.08 8.39 1.23
C GLU A 130 9.73 8.30 -0.26
N SER A 131 10.69 7.91 -1.12
CA SER A 131 10.45 7.71 -2.55
C SER A 131 9.44 6.59 -2.79
N CYS A 132 9.54 5.47 -2.06
CA CYS A 132 8.56 4.39 -2.14
C CYS A 132 7.13 4.86 -1.79
N ILE A 133 6.98 5.70 -0.75
CA ILE A 133 5.68 6.27 -0.39
C ILE A 133 5.18 7.23 -1.47
N GLN A 134 6.06 8.05 -2.06
CA GLN A 134 5.69 8.95 -3.15
C GLN A 134 5.16 8.16 -4.37
N ASP A 135 5.88 7.12 -4.80
CA ASP A 135 5.45 6.28 -5.93
C ASP A 135 4.09 5.61 -5.67
N LEU A 136 3.83 5.19 -4.42
CA LEU A 136 2.54 4.64 -4.02
C LEU A 136 1.43 5.70 -4.03
N GLU A 137 1.69 6.91 -3.55
CA GLU A 137 0.74 8.02 -3.56
C GLU A 137 0.36 8.41 -5.00
N ASP A 138 1.36 8.54 -5.88
CA ASP A 138 1.16 8.86 -7.30
C ASP A 138 0.39 7.76 -8.04
N GLY A 139 0.76 6.50 -7.81
CA GLY A 139 0.07 5.34 -8.37
C GLY A 139 -1.38 5.27 -7.94
N LEU A 140 -1.67 5.54 -6.65
CA LEU A 140 -3.04 5.54 -6.12
C LEU A 140 -3.87 6.70 -6.68
N GLU A 141 -3.29 7.88 -6.83
CA GLU A 141 -3.97 9.02 -7.44
C GLU A 141 -4.33 8.72 -8.90
N SER A 142 -3.38 8.15 -9.65
CA SER A 142 -3.60 7.73 -11.04
C SER A 142 -4.70 6.67 -11.17
N LEU A 143 -4.69 5.66 -10.29
CA LEU A 143 -5.73 4.64 -10.23
C LEU A 143 -7.10 5.25 -9.94
N SER A 144 -7.20 6.13 -8.95
CA SER A 144 -8.44 6.83 -8.59
C SER A 144 -9.01 7.62 -9.78
N LYS A 145 -8.17 8.43 -10.44
CA LYS A 145 -8.56 9.16 -11.66
C LYS A 145 -9.05 8.23 -12.77
N SER A 146 -8.39 7.09 -12.94
CA SER A 146 -8.74 6.11 -13.97
C SER A 146 -10.08 5.43 -13.67
N LEU A 147 -10.33 5.00 -12.43
CA LEU A 147 -11.60 4.42 -12.01
C LEU A 147 -12.78 5.39 -12.21
N ILE A 148 -12.59 6.69 -11.94
CA ILE A 148 -13.61 7.72 -12.20
C ILE A 148 -13.89 7.82 -13.70
N LYS A 149 -12.84 7.87 -14.55
CA LYS A 149 -13.00 7.92 -16.01
C LYS A 149 -13.75 6.69 -16.54
N TYR A 150 -13.39 5.50 -16.09
CA TYR A 150 -14.09 4.27 -16.50
C TYR A 150 -15.55 4.29 -16.09
N ARG A 151 -15.85 4.70 -14.84
CA ARG A 151 -17.24 4.85 -14.38
C ARG A 151 -18.04 5.80 -15.27
N VAL A 152 -17.49 6.98 -15.59
CA VAL A 152 -18.15 7.95 -16.49
C VAL A 152 -18.38 7.35 -17.88
N SER A 153 -17.36 6.70 -18.45
CA SER A 153 -17.46 6.04 -19.76
C SER A 153 -18.57 4.99 -19.79
N ILE A 154 -18.67 4.16 -18.75
CA ILE A 154 -19.69 3.12 -18.63
C ILE A 154 -21.08 3.73 -18.49
N LEU A 155 -21.26 4.72 -17.62
CA LEU A 155 -22.55 5.39 -17.44
C LEU A 155 -23.02 6.04 -18.74
N ASN A 156 -22.11 6.58 -19.54
CA ASN A 156 -22.43 7.14 -20.85
C ASN A 156 -22.83 6.06 -21.87
N ILE A 157 -22.27 4.86 -21.78
CA ILE A 157 -22.64 3.72 -22.65
C ILE A 157 -24.01 3.16 -22.25
N LEU A 158 -24.30 3.04 -20.96
CA LEU A 158 -25.57 2.50 -20.44
C LEU A 158 -26.74 3.49 -20.48
N GLY A 159 -26.44 4.80 -20.55
CA GLY A 159 -27.44 5.87 -20.59
C GLY A 159 -27.88 6.28 -22.01
N ASN A 160 -27.26 5.73 -23.05
CA ASN A 160 -27.64 5.88 -24.46
C ASN A 160 -28.25 4.58 -24.99
#